data_AF-A0AAW8H246-F1
#
_entry.id   AF-A0AAW8H246-F1
#
_cell.length_a   1.000
_cell.length_b   1.000
_cell.length_c   1.000
_cell.angle_alpha   90.00
_cell.angle_beta   90.00
_cell.angle_gamma   90.00
#
_symmetry.space_group_name_H-M   'P 1'
#
loop_
_entity.id
_entity.type
_entity.pdbx_description
1 polymer ?
#
loop_
_entity_poly.entity_id
_entity_poly.type
_entity_poly.pdbx_seq_one_letter_code
_entity_poly.pdbx_strand_id
1 'polypeptide(L)'
;MSNIDKQALREAAEKATPGPWRMALTKFNGITHGKFSFTKEDIIASSPEKRNAIFIAAANPATVLALLDELEAAKQDSARWFNAFEKAVSVGARYEERIAELEAREVILPQVQDIHPLGPQSAKVLCEFHRNIVNRCADEIRNAGVKVSINGD
;
A
#
# COMPACT_ATOMS: atom_id res chain seq x y z
N MET A 1 14.79 11.38 19.10
CA MET A 1 15.08 11.62 17.67
C MET A 1 15.93 12.86 17.59
N SER A 2 17.10 12.79 16.96
CA SER A 2 17.94 13.97 16.74
C SER A 2 17.18 14.96 15.85
N ASN A 3 16.91 16.16 16.39
CA ASN A 3 16.24 17.24 15.68
C ASN A 3 17.25 17.91 14.73
N ILE A 4 17.68 17.18 13.71
CA ILE A 4 18.54 17.73 12.67
C ILE A 4 17.66 18.59 11.79
N ASP A 5 17.95 19.89 11.75
CA ASP A 5 17.34 20.82 10.82
C ASP A 5 17.87 20.53 9.41
N LYS A 6 17.06 19.81 8.63
CA LYS A 6 17.41 19.40 7.26
C LYS A 6 17.44 20.58 6.30
N GLN A 7 16.64 21.61 6.56
CA GLN A 7 16.59 22.81 5.74
C GLN A 7 17.89 23.61 5.93
N ALA A 8 18.29 23.79 7.19
CA ALA A 8 19.57 24.41 7.51
C ALA A 8 20.75 23.63 6.91
N LEU A 9 20.71 22.30 6.94
CA LEU A 9 21.74 21.45 6.33
C LEU A 9 21.78 21.60 4.81
N ARG A 10 20.61 21.70 4.16
CA ARG A 10 20.49 21.91 2.71
C ARG A 10 21.09 23.26 2.31
N GLU A 11 20.72 24.34 3.01
CA GLU A 11 21.28 25.67 2.77
C GLU A 11 22.80 25.71 2.97
N ALA A 12 23.31 25.01 4.00
CA ALA A 12 24.74 24.90 4.25
C ALA A 12 25.46 24.15 3.11
N ALA A 13 24.86 23.08 2.58
CA ALA A 13 25.41 22.33 1.46
C ALA A 13 25.39 23.16 0.16
N GLU A 14 24.31 23.90 -0.12
CA GLU A 14 24.22 24.76 -1.31
C GLU A 14 25.22 25.93 -1.29
N LYS A 15 25.53 26.47 -0.10
CA LYS A 15 26.53 27.55 0.07
C LYS A 15 27.98 27.03 0.06
N ALA A 16 28.19 25.74 0.29
CA ALA A 16 29.51 25.15 0.32
C ALA A 16 30.10 25.00 -1.09
N THR A 17 31.41 24.77 -1.19
CA THR A 17 32.09 24.62 -2.48
C THR A 17 31.47 23.48 -3.29
N PRO A 18 30.85 23.75 -4.45
CA PRO A 18 30.18 22.73 -5.25
C PRO A 18 31.21 21.81 -5.89
N GLY A 19 30.82 20.58 -6.21
CA GLY A 19 31.68 19.61 -6.90
C GLY A 19 32.36 18.59 -5.98
N PRO A 20 33.08 17.60 -6.56
CA PRO A 20 33.64 16.50 -5.79
C PRO A 20 34.79 17.00 -4.91
N TRP A 21 34.71 16.64 -3.64
CA TRP A 21 35.79 16.89 -2.69
C TRP A 21 36.71 15.68 -2.66
N ARG A 22 38.01 15.91 -2.51
CA ARG A 22 39.03 14.86 -2.41
C ARG A 22 39.98 15.15 -1.26
N MET A 23 40.53 14.11 -0.66
CA MET A 23 41.63 14.28 0.27
C MET A 23 42.94 14.48 -0.52
N ALA A 24 43.68 15.54 -0.24
CA ALA A 24 45.02 15.78 -0.74
C ALA A 24 45.98 14.69 -0.24
N LEU A 25 46.85 14.19 -1.12
CA LEU A 25 47.86 13.19 -0.78
C LEU A 25 49.07 13.76 -0.02
N THR A 26 49.05 15.06 0.27
CA THR A 26 50.12 15.75 1.00
C THR A 26 50.04 15.48 2.51
N LYS A 27 51.13 15.74 3.24
CA LYS A 27 51.27 15.46 4.68
C LYS A 27 50.25 16.19 5.59
N PHE A 28 49.42 17.08 5.04
CA PHE A 28 48.57 18.00 5.81
C PHE A 28 47.08 17.62 5.83
N ASN A 29 46.70 16.41 5.37
CA ASN A 29 45.32 15.90 5.39
C ASN A 29 44.30 16.95 4.88
N GLY A 30 44.69 17.72 3.86
CA GLY A 30 43.85 18.76 3.28
C GLY A 30 42.70 18.15 2.49
N ILE A 31 41.55 18.79 2.49
CA ILE A 31 40.43 18.49 1.61
C ILE A 31 40.48 19.54 0.50
N THR A 32 40.46 19.10 -0.74
CA THR A 32 40.57 19.94 -1.92
C THR A 32 39.37 19.72 -2.83
N HIS A 33 39.08 20.73 -3.64
CA HIS A 33 38.00 20.67 -4.64
C HIS A 33 38.59 20.63 -6.07
N GLY A 34 37.83 20.12 -7.03
CA GLY A 34 38.12 20.22 -8.46
C GLY A 34 39.00 19.10 -9.01
N LYS A 35 39.75 19.38 -10.08
CA LYS A 35 40.66 18.41 -10.71
C LYS A 35 41.98 18.33 -9.95
N PHE A 36 42.52 17.12 -9.81
CA PHE A 36 43.84 16.91 -9.21
C PHE A 36 44.92 17.64 -10.00
N SER A 37 45.80 18.36 -9.29
CA SER A 37 46.93 19.09 -9.88
C SER A 37 48.12 19.07 -8.93
N PHE A 38 49.29 18.66 -9.43
CA PHE A 38 50.52 18.55 -8.64
C PHE A 38 51.12 19.91 -8.25
N THR A 39 50.73 21.00 -8.91
CA THR A 39 51.37 22.31 -8.80
C THR A 39 50.56 23.30 -7.96
N LYS A 40 49.23 23.19 -7.95
CA LYS A 40 48.31 24.02 -7.17
C LYS A 40 47.07 23.21 -6.84
N GLU A 41 46.87 22.90 -5.56
CA GLU A 41 45.60 22.38 -5.06
C GLU A 41 44.94 23.44 -4.17
N ASP A 42 43.67 23.73 -4.44
CA ASP A 42 42.87 24.62 -3.60
C ASP A 42 42.36 23.83 -2.38
N ILE A 43 43.00 24.06 -1.23
CA ILE A 43 42.62 23.44 0.04
C ILE A 43 41.43 24.21 0.61
N ILE A 44 40.29 23.54 0.73
CA ILE A 44 39.04 24.11 1.26
C ILE A 44 38.86 23.86 2.76
N ALA A 45 39.46 22.79 3.28
CA ALA A 45 39.46 22.45 4.70
C ALA A 45 40.67 21.56 5.03
N SER A 46 41.04 21.44 6.30
CA SER A 46 42.04 20.48 6.77
C SER A 46 41.57 19.87 8.08
N SER A 47 41.90 18.59 8.28
CA SER A 47 41.61 17.88 9.52
C SER A 47 42.89 17.29 10.09
N PRO A 48 43.10 17.33 11.42
CA PRO A 48 44.26 16.70 12.03
C PRO A 48 44.30 15.19 11.78
N GLU A 49 43.12 14.55 11.74
CA GLU A 49 43.00 13.12 11.52
C GLU A 49 42.65 12.79 10.07
N LYS A 50 43.41 11.86 9.49
CA LYS A 50 43.24 11.39 8.10
C LYS A 50 41.85 10.80 7.86
N ARG A 51 41.31 10.05 8.83
CA ARG A 51 39.97 9.43 8.74
C ARG A 51 38.86 10.47 8.59
N ASN A 52 38.95 11.55 9.35
CA ASN A 52 37.97 12.63 9.30
C ASN A 52 38.06 13.39 7.98
N ALA A 53 39.27 13.60 7.44
CA ALA A 53 39.44 14.21 6.11
C ALA A 53 38.80 13.36 5.00
N ILE A 54 38.98 12.03 5.05
CA ILE A 54 38.35 11.09 4.10
C ILE A 54 36.83 11.13 4.24
N PHE A 55 36.32 11.12 5.48
CA PHE A 55 34.88 11.17 5.74
C PHE A 55 34.25 12.47 5.20
N ILE A 56 34.85 13.63 5.50
CA ILE A 56 34.33 14.92 5.04
C ILE A 56 34.39 15.04 3.51
N ALA A 57 35.45 14.51 2.87
CA ALA A 57 35.53 14.46 1.41
C ALA A 57 34.43 13.57 0.78
N ALA A 58 34.08 12.46 1.44
CA ALA A 58 32.97 11.61 1.03
C ALA A 58 31.60 12.24 1.32
N ALA A 59 31.42 12.87 2.49
CA ALA A 59 30.25 13.64 2.89
C ALA A 59 30.28 15.07 2.32
N ASN A 60 30.66 15.19 1.05
CA ASN A 60 30.69 16.47 0.36
C ASN A 60 29.26 17.01 0.15
N PRO A 61 29.12 18.30 -0.19
CA PRO A 61 27.81 18.93 -0.35
C PRO A 61 26.90 18.22 -1.36
N ALA A 62 27.45 17.73 -2.47
CA ALA A 62 26.68 17.00 -3.47
C ALA A 62 26.11 15.68 -2.91
N THR A 63 26.91 14.93 -2.15
CA THR A 63 26.47 13.70 -1.47
C THR A 63 25.43 14.00 -0.40
N VAL A 64 25.59 15.06 0.39
CA VAL A 64 24.60 15.44 1.41
C VAL A 64 23.27 15.84 0.76
N LEU A 65 23.29 16.63 -0.32
CA LEU A 65 22.08 16.99 -1.06
C LEU A 65 21.39 15.76 -1.66
N ALA A 66 22.14 14.85 -2.29
CA ALA A 66 21.59 13.61 -2.81
C ALA A 66 20.92 12.76 -1.71
N LEU A 67 21.55 12.63 -0.55
CA LEU A 67 20.97 11.90 0.59
C LEU A 67 19.72 12.59 1.16
N LEU A 68 19.67 13.93 1.15
CA LEU A 68 18.48 14.68 1.56
C LEU A 68 17.33 14.47 0.56
N ASP A 69 17.62 14.48 -0.73
CA ASP A 69 16.64 14.23 -1.80
C ASP A 69 16.09 12.80 -1.73
N GLU A 70 16.95 11.79 -1.57
CA GLU A 70 16.54 10.40 -1.35
C GLU A 70 15.65 10.25 -0.11
N LEU A 71 15.97 10.97 0.96
CA LEU A 71 15.21 10.93 2.21
C LEU A 71 13.84 11.63 2.10
N GLU A 72 13.76 12.72 1.34
CA GLU A 72 12.49 13.39 1.03
C GLU A 72 11.62 12.51 0.12
N ALA A 73 12.20 11.90 -0.92
CA ALA A 73 11.52 10.97 -1.80
C ALA A 73 10.98 9.76 -1.03
N ALA A 74 11.79 9.14 -0.17
CA ALA A 74 11.35 8.02 0.66
C ALA A 74 10.20 8.38 1.61
N LYS A 75 10.21 9.59 2.16
CA LYS A 75 9.09 10.11 2.99
C LYS A 75 7.83 10.32 2.17
N GLN A 76 7.96 10.87 0.97
CA GLN A 76 6.84 11.10 0.06
C GLN A 76 6.22 9.78 -0.38
N ASP A 77 7.05 8.78 -0.70
CA ASP A 77 6.59 7.43 -1.03
C ASP A 77 5.87 6.78 0.14
N SER A 78 6.41 6.91 1.36
CA SER A 78 5.73 6.42 2.56
C SER A 78 4.34 7.05 2.72
N ALA A 79 4.21 8.38 2.59
CA ALA A 79 2.93 9.06 2.67
C ALA A 79 1.95 8.61 1.57
N ARG A 80 2.45 8.41 0.34
CA ARG A 80 1.67 7.89 -0.77
C ARG A 80 1.15 6.48 -0.49
N TRP A 81 2.00 5.59 0.03
CA TRP A 81 1.63 4.23 0.38
C TRP A 81 0.60 4.19 1.52
N PHE A 82 0.75 5.03 2.54
CA PHE A 82 -0.24 5.13 3.61
C PHE A 82 -1.61 5.55 3.08
N ASN A 83 -1.67 6.56 2.20
CA ASN A 83 -2.94 6.99 1.60
C ASN A 83 -3.58 5.91 0.70
N ALA A 84 -2.76 5.19 -0.07
CA ALA A 84 -3.23 4.08 -0.91
C ALA A 84 -3.75 2.93 -0.05
N PHE A 85 -3.07 2.61 1.04
CA PHE A 85 -3.47 1.58 1.98
C PHE A 85 -4.79 1.93 2.68
N GLU A 86 -4.93 3.17 3.15
CA GLU A 86 -6.17 3.66 3.76
C GLU A 86 -7.37 3.53 2.80
N LYS A 87 -7.19 3.92 1.53
CA LYS A 87 -8.21 3.72 0.49
C LYS A 87 -8.55 2.25 0.26
N ALA A 88 -7.53 1.39 0.19
CA ALA A 88 -7.73 -0.04 -0.01
C ALA A 88 -8.50 -0.68 1.15
N VAL A 89 -8.18 -0.31 2.39
CA VAL A 89 -8.90 -0.75 3.60
C VAL A 89 -10.36 -0.27 3.57
N SER A 90 -10.60 1.00 3.23
CA SER A 90 -11.96 1.54 3.11
C SER A 90 -12.79 0.83 2.05
N VAL A 91 -12.18 0.52 0.90
CA VAL A 91 -12.82 -0.27 -0.16
C VAL A 91 -13.10 -1.70 0.31
N GLY A 92 -12.17 -2.33 1.02
CA GLY A 92 -12.35 -3.64 1.64
C GLY A 92 -13.54 -3.68 2.57
N ALA A 93 -13.65 -2.71 3.48
CA ALA A 93 -14.79 -2.59 4.40
C ALA A 93 -16.14 -2.50 3.67
N ARG A 94 -16.22 -1.74 2.57
CA ARG A 94 -17.45 -1.66 1.74
C ARG A 94 -17.80 -2.99 1.07
N TYR A 95 -16.79 -3.74 0.63
CA TYR A 95 -17.02 -5.07 0.06
C TYR A 95 -17.50 -6.05 1.13
N GLU A 96 -16.94 -6.01 2.33
CA GLU A 96 -17.39 -6.84 3.45
C GLU A 96 -18.86 -6.54 3.82
N GLU A 97 -19.25 -5.26 3.91
CA GLU A 97 -20.65 -4.86 4.12
C GLU A 97 -21.56 -5.39 3.01
N ARG A 98 -21.14 -5.27 1.74
CA ARG A 98 -21.93 -5.75 0.62
C ARG A 98 -22.05 -7.27 0.58
N ILE A 99 -20.99 -7.99 0.94
CA ILE A 99 -21.01 -9.45 1.05
C ILE A 99 -21.99 -9.86 2.14
N ALA A 100 -21.90 -9.25 3.33
CA ALA A 100 -22.82 -9.52 4.43
C ALA A 100 -24.29 -9.22 4.06
N GLU A 101 -24.54 -8.11 3.36
CA GLU A 101 -25.87 -7.77 2.84
C GLU A 101 -26.39 -8.85 1.88
N LEU A 102 -25.55 -9.32 0.95
CA LEU A 102 -25.93 -10.35 -0.02
C LEU A 102 -26.13 -11.72 0.62
N GLU A 103 -25.29 -12.10 1.58
CA GLU A 103 -25.43 -13.34 2.37
C GLU A 103 -26.68 -13.34 3.25
N ALA A 104 -27.11 -12.17 3.71
CA ALA A 104 -28.35 -12.01 4.48
C ALA A 104 -29.62 -12.09 3.61
N ARG A 105 -29.53 -11.85 2.30
CA ARG A 105 -30.68 -11.92 1.39
C ARG A 105 -31.12 -13.37 1.22
N GLU A 106 -32.43 -13.57 1.32
CA GLU A 106 -33.05 -14.88 1.21
C GLU A 106 -34.07 -14.88 0.07
N VAL A 107 -34.00 -15.89 -0.78
CA VAL A 107 -35.02 -16.13 -1.82
C VAL A 107 -36.18 -16.87 -1.17
N ILE A 108 -37.39 -16.33 -1.29
CA ILE A 108 -38.60 -16.96 -0.76
C ILE A 108 -39.37 -17.58 -1.92
N LEU A 109 -39.51 -18.90 -1.91
CA LEU A 109 -40.28 -19.65 -2.89
C LEU A 109 -41.75 -19.76 -2.45
N PRO A 110 -42.71 -19.80 -3.40
CA PRO A 110 -44.12 -19.91 -3.07
C PRO A 110 -44.44 -21.26 -2.42
N GLN A 111 -45.34 -21.24 -1.43
CA GLN A 111 -45.88 -22.45 -0.83
C GLN A 111 -46.80 -23.18 -1.82
N VAL A 112 -46.69 -24.50 -1.87
CA VAL A 112 -47.65 -25.33 -2.60
C VAL A 112 -48.81 -25.65 -1.67
N GLN A 113 -50.00 -25.17 -2.00
CA GLN A 113 -51.22 -25.48 -1.23
C GLN A 113 -51.63 -26.94 -1.45
N ASP A 114 -51.95 -27.61 -0.34
CA ASP A 114 -52.49 -28.97 -0.37
C ASP A 114 -53.98 -28.98 -0.69
N ILE A 115 -54.39 -29.95 -1.50
CA ILE A 115 -55.80 -30.15 -1.83
C ILE A 115 -56.44 -30.98 -0.74
N HIS A 116 -57.70 -30.67 -0.42
CA HIS A 116 -58.52 -31.45 0.51
C HIS A 116 -58.44 -32.97 0.22
N PRO A 117 -58.40 -33.85 1.24
CA PRO A 117 -58.23 -35.30 1.06
C PRO A 117 -59.27 -35.96 0.15
N LEU A 118 -60.48 -35.39 0.06
CA LEU A 118 -61.58 -35.84 -0.81
C LEU A 118 -61.52 -35.28 -2.25
N GLY A 119 -60.47 -34.55 -2.61
CA GLY A 119 -60.30 -33.97 -3.93
C GLY A 119 -60.05 -35.01 -5.03
N PRO A 120 -60.35 -34.68 -6.29
CA PRO A 120 -60.11 -35.57 -7.43
C PRO A 120 -58.63 -35.91 -7.58
N GLN A 121 -58.34 -37.17 -7.95
CA GLN A 121 -56.98 -37.71 -8.01
C GLN A 121 -56.07 -36.95 -8.98
N SER A 122 -56.62 -36.46 -10.09
CA SER A 122 -55.88 -35.64 -11.07
C SER A 122 -55.33 -34.35 -10.46
N ALA A 123 -56.07 -33.72 -9.56
CA ALA A 123 -55.63 -32.50 -8.91
C ALA A 123 -54.52 -32.78 -7.90
N LYS A 124 -54.58 -33.91 -7.18
CA LYS A 124 -53.51 -34.35 -6.26
C LYS A 124 -52.18 -34.54 -6.98
N VAL A 125 -52.20 -35.22 -8.13
CA VAL A 125 -51.01 -35.44 -8.98
C VAL A 125 -50.43 -34.10 -9.46
N LEU A 126 -51.28 -33.12 -9.79
CA LEU A 126 -50.83 -31.79 -10.21
C LEU A 126 -50.13 -31.02 -9.06
N CYS A 127 -50.66 -31.07 -7.85
CA CYS A 127 -50.03 -30.44 -6.68
C CYS A 127 -48.70 -31.12 -6.30
N GLU A 128 -48.61 -32.44 -6.40
CA GLU A 128 -47.35 -33.17 -6.20
C GLU A 128 -46.29 -32.76 -7.24
N PHE A 129 -46.69 -32.61 -8.50
CA PHE A 129 -45.80 -32.13 -9.54
C PHE A 129 -45.30 -30.70 -9.27
N HIS A 130 -46.20 -29.80 -8.86
CA HIS A 130 -45.82 -28.43 -8.48
C HIS A 130 -44.85 -28.42 -7.29
N ARG A 131 -45.08 -29.25 -6.27
CA ARG A 131 -44.18 -29.40 -5.11
C ARG A 131 -42.79 -29.89 -5.53
N ASN A 132 -42.73 -30.88 -6.43
CA ASN A 132 -41.46 -31.37 -6.97
C ASN A 132 -40.68 -30.28 -7.73
N ILE A 133 -41.37 -29.44 -8.49
CA ILE A 133 -40.72 -28.32 -9.18
C ILE A 133 -40.16 -27.31 -8.17
N VAL A 134 -40.97 -26.89 -7.18
CA VAL A 134 -40.54 -25.92 -6.16
C VAL A 134 -39.33 -26.44 -5.37
N ASN A 135 -39.35 -27.71 -4.97
CA ASN A 135 -38.24 -28.33 -4.27
C ASN A 135 -36.97 -28.38 -5.13
N ARG A 136 -37.10 -28.76 -6.41
CA ARG A 136 -35.96 -28.76 -7.33
C ARG A 136 -35.38 -27.37 -7.52
N CYS A 137 -36.21 -26.34 -7.65
CA CYS A 137 -35.75 -24.95 -7.69
C CYS A 137 -35.01 -24.57 -6.39
N ALA A 138 -35.52 -24.96 -5.22
CA ALA A 138 -34.84 -24.70 -3.95
C ALA A 138 -33.45 -25.35 -3.91
N ASP A 139 -33.33 -26.60 -4.36
CA ASP A 139 -32.05 -27.32 -4.38
C ASP A 139 -31.05 -26.70 -5.35
N GLU A 140 -31.49 -26.29 -6.54
CA GLU A 140 -30.66 -25.58 -7.51
C GLU A 140 -30.16 -24.23 -6.95
N ILE A 141 -31.02 -23.50 -6.22
CA ILE A 141 -30.64 -22.23 -5.56
C ILE A 141 -29.64 -22.46 -4.42
N ARG A 142 -29.81 -23.50 -3.60
CA ARG A 142 -28.85 -23.88 -2.55
C ARG A 142 -27.51 -24.30 -3.13
N ASN A 143 -27.50 -25.06 -4.22
CA ASN A 143 -26.28 -25.45 -4.92
C ASN A 143 -25.52 -24.23 -5.48
N ALA A 144 -26.22 -23.14 -5.80
CA ALA A 144 -25.61 -21.86 -6.15
C ALA A 144 -25.08 -21.05 -4.94
N GLY A 145 -25.23 -21.58 -3.71
CA GLY A 145 -24.77 -20.94 -2.48
C GLY A 145 -25.69 -19.82 -1.98
N VAL A 146 -26.92 -19.73 -2.48
CA VAL A 146 -27.89 -18.69 -2.10
C VAL A 146 -28.84 -19.23 -1.04
N LYS A 147 -29.13 -18.41 -0.02
CA LYS A 147 -30.10 -18.74 1.01
C LYS A 147 -31.52 -18.77 0.42
N VAL A 148 -32.28 -19.82 0.70
CA VAL A 148 -33.65 -20.01 0.20
C VAL A 148 -34.55 -20.64 1.25
N SER A 149 -35.76 -20.09 1.38
CA SER A 149 -36.85 -20.62 2.19
C SER A 149 -38.11 -20.80 1.34
N ILE A 150 -39.02 -21.66 1.80
CA ILE A 150 -40.34 -21.82 1.20
C ILE A 150 -41.33 -21.09 2.12
N ASN A 151 -42.22 -20.27 1.55
CA ASN A 151 -43.22 -19.53 2.33
C ASN A 151 -44.02 -20.52 3.21
N GLY A 152 -44.08 -20.28 4.52
CA GLY A 152 -44.87 -21.07 5.45
C GLY A 152 -44.14 -22.19 6.20
N ASP A 153 -42.81 -22.31 6.05
CA ASP A 153 -41.92 -23.06 6.98
C ASP A 153 -41.59 -22.25 8.25
#